data_AF-A0A936QWV0-F1
#
_entry.id   AF-A0A936QWV0-F1
#
_cell.length_a   1.000
_cell.length_b   1.000
_cell.length_c   1.000
_cell.angle_alpha   90.00
_cell.angle_beta   90.00
_cell.angle_gamma   90.00
#
_symmetry.space_group_name_H-M   'P 1'
#
loop_
_entity.id
_entity.type
_entity.pdbx_description
1 polymer ?
#
loop_
_entity_poly.entity_id
_entity_poly.type
_entity_poly.pdbx_seq_one_letter_code
_entity_poly.pdbx_strand_id
1 'polypeptide(L)'
;MEPQARWHTTYWLLALMALLLLQSWWQQSQQLELVPYSEFEQALADGRIVEVTIADRTLTGRLAVPDANGKKALVATRVEPDLVARLDRFKVPYSRVIESTFLRDLMSWIVPVLIIAAIWLFVFRRLAERQQGMGGFMSVGKSRAKIYVEKDTGVTFADVAGVDEAKGELQEVVGFLKTPGDYGRLGARIPKGVLLVGPPGTGKTLLARAVAGEAGVPFFSISGSEFVEMFVGVGAARVRDLFEQARQRAPAIIFIDELDALGRARGAFPGFGGHDEREQTLNQLLAELDGFDSASGLVLLAATNRPEILDPALLRAGRFDRQVLVDRPDKAGRVQILRVHVRKVTLAPDLDLEQVAALTTGFSGADLANLVNEAALAATRRGGTDIGLVDFTSAIERIVAGLEKKSRVLNPRERDVIAHHEMGHALVALSLPGTDPVHKVSIIPRGIGALGYTIQRPTEDRYLMSRAELEHKIAVLMGGRAAEHLVFGELSTGAADDLAKATDIAHDMITRYGMDEALGFVVYDAQPQRFLDTPMGPPPGGCQISEATQGRIDAAVRDIVMTAFHRAEAILGDNREILERGARELLVRETLDEAALKELAKELRHEAG
;
A
#
# COMPACT_ATOMS: atom_id res chain seq x y z
N MET A 1 -20.36 47.36 -6.15
CA MET A 1 -20.29 46.20 -7.07
C MET A 1 -19.28 46.54 -8.15
N GLU A 2 -18.03 46.13 -7.97
CA GLU A 2 -16.99 46.24 -9.00
C GLU A 2 -16.90 44.91 -9.77
N PRO A 3 -16.74 44.92 -11.10
CA PRO A 3 -16.68 43.70 -11.88
C PRO A 3 -15.33 43.01 -11.66
N GLN A 4 -15.36 41.80 -11.07
CA GLN A 4 -14.20 40.92 -11.01
C GLN A 4 -13.77 40.56 -12.44
N ALA A 5 -12.59 41.01 -12.85
CA ALA A 5 -11.97 40.55 -14.09
C ALA A 5 -11.67 39.05 -13.97
N ARG A 6 -12.58 38.22 -14.47
CA ARG A 6 -12.38 36.77 -14.59
C ARG A 6 -11.31 36.55 -15.66
N TRP A 7 -10.15 36.07 -15.25
CA TRP A 7 -9.06 35.68 -16.14
C TRP A 7 -9.51 34.44 -16.90
N HIS A 8 -10.02 34.63 -18.10
CA HIS A 8 -10.43 33.54 -18.98
C HIS A 8 -9.17 32.94 -19.61
N THR A 9 -8.68 31.84 -19.03
CA THR A 9 -7.60 30.98 -19.56
C THR A 9 -7.83 30.61 -21.03
N THR A 10 -9.09 30.62 -21.48
CA THR A 10 -9.50 30.43 -22.87
C THR A 10 -8.92 31.46 -23.84
N TYR A 11 -8.72 32.72 -23.44
CA TYR A 11 -8.10 33.72 -24.32
C TYR A 11 -6.62 33.43 -24.57
N TRP A 12 -5.90 32.96 -23.55
CA TRP A 12 -4.49 32.58 -23.69
C TRP A 12 -4.32 31.31 -24.52
N LEU A 13 -5.22 30.33 -24.34
CA LEU A 13 -5.29 29.13 -25.18
C LEU A 13 -5.59 29.45 -26.64
N LEU A 14 -6.53 30.37 -26.90
CA LEU A 14 -6.85 30.84 -28.26
C LEU A 14 -5.69 31.60 -28.89
N ALA A 15 -5.00 32.46 -28.13
CA ALA A 15 -3.83 33.19 -28.62
C ALA A 15 -2.65 32.25 -28.94
N LEU A 16 -2.41 31.25 -28.09
CA LEU A 16 -1.39 30.23 -28.33
C LEU A 16 -1.72 29.39 -29.57
N MET A 17 -2.98 28.98 -29.71
CA MET A 17 -3.43 28.22 -30.88
C MET A 17 -3.33 29.04 -32.17
N ALA A 18 -3.68 30.33 -32.15
CA ALA A 18 -3.52 31.21 -33.30
C ALA A 18 -2.05 31.41 -33.68
N LEU A 19 -1.15 31.52 -32.68
CA LEU A 19 0.29 31.62 -32.90
C LEU A 19 0.85 30.34 -33.53
N LEU A 20 0.44 29.17 -33.03
CA LEU A 20 0.85 27.86 -33.57
C LEU A 20 0.34 27.67 -35.01
N LEU A 21 -0.88 28.10 -35.31
CA LEU A 21 -1.44 28.05 -36.67
C LEU A 21 -0.74 29.02 -37.63
N LEU A 22 -0.38 30.22 -37.16
CA LEU A 22 0.40 31.18 -37.95
C LEU A 22 1.80 30.64 -38.23
N GLN A 23 2.44 30.03 -37.23
CA GLN A 23 3.74 29.39 -37.37
C GLN A 23 3.70 28.20 -38.33
N SER A 24 2.67 27.34 -38.25
CA SER A 24 2.52 26.21 -39.17
C SER A 24 2.27 26.68 -40.59
N TRP A 25 1.45 27.71 -40.78
CA TRP A 25 1.19 28.30 -42.10
C TRP A 25 2.45 28.94 -42.70
N TRP A 26 3.22 29.66 -41.88
CA TRP A 26 4.50 30.23 -42.32
C TRP A 26 5.52 29.16 -42.69
N GLN A 27 5.64 28.08 -41.91
CA GLN A 27 6.54 26.97 -42.23
C GLN A 27 6.10 26.23 -43.50
N GLN A 28 4.79 26.02 -43.70
CA GLN A 28 4.28 25.37 -44.90
C GLN A 28 4.52 26.21 -46.17
N SER A 29 4.50 27.54 -46.05
CA SER A 29 4.82 28.45 -47.17
C SER A 29 6.30 28.42 -47.60
N GLN A 30 7.21 27.86 -46.77
CA GLN A 30 8.64 27.77 -47.07
C GLN A 30 9.11 26.37 -47.49
N GLN A 31 8.22 25.39 -47.65
CA GLN A 31 8.61 24.06 -48.12
C GLN A 31 8.91 24.06 -49.62
N LEU A 32 10.20 24.24 -49.95
CA LEU A 32 10.75 23.91 -51.26
C LEU A 32 10.68 22.40 -51.47
N GLU A 33 10.21 21.98 -52.65
CA GLU A 33 9.97 20.57 -52.96
C GLU A 33 11.31 19.90 -53.27
N LEU A 34 11.70 18.95 -52.41
CA LEU A 34 12.92 18.16 -52.56
C LEU A 34 12.66 17.03 -53.54
N VAL A 35 13.25 17.14 -54.73
CA VAL A 35 13.08 16.15 -55.80
C VAL A 35 14.30 15.20 -55.80
N PRO A 36 14.10 13.87 -56.00
CA PRO A 36 15.21 12.93 -56.11
C PRO A 36 16.22 13.32 -57.19
N TYR A 37 17.50 13.08 -56.92
CA TYR A 37 18.60 13.48 -57.82
C TYR A 37 18.45 12.93 -59.25
N SER A 38 17.88 11.72 -59.42
CA SER A 38 17.63 11.11 -60.73
C SER A 38 16.60 11.86 -61.58
N GLU A 39 15.57 12.42 -60.95
CA GLU A 39 14.51 13.17 -61.63
C GLU A 39 15.00 14.58 -62.01
N PHE A 40 15.90 15.15 -61.19
CA PHE A 40 16.65 16.35 -61.55
C PHE A 40 17.56 16.13 -62.77
N GLU A 41 18.26 14.99 -62.85
CA GLU A 41 19.10 14.64 -64.00
C GLU A 41 18.27 14.43 -65.29
N GLN A 42 17.09 13.82 -65.19
CA GLN A 42 16.16 13.70 -66.33
C GLN A 42 15.65 15.06 -66.80
N ALA A 43 15.25 15.94 -65.88
CA ALA A 43 14.80 17.29 -66.24
C ALA A 43 15.93 18.14 -66.87
N LEU A 44 17.19 17.89 -66.51
CA LEU A 44 18.35 18.48 -67.16
C LEU A 44 18.57 17.92 -68.58
N ALA A 45 18.47 16.59 -68.75
CA ALA A 45 18.61 15.92 -70.05
C ALA A 45 17.51 16.32 -71.05
N ASP A 46 16.29 16.56 -70.55
CA ASP A 46 15.14 17.00 -71.35
C ASP A 46 15.19 18.50 -71.71
N GLY A 47 16.20 19.24 -71.27
CA GLY A 47 16.34 20.68 -71.52
C GLY A 47 15.32 21.56 -70.78
N ARG A 48 14.68 21.04 -69.72
CA ARG A 48 13.66 21.77 -68.95
C ARG A 48 14.26 22.77 -67.95
N ILE A 49 15.55 22.67 -67.65
CA ILE A 49 16.29 23.52 -66.71
C ILE A 49 17.17 24.51 -67.48
N VAL A 50 17.02 25.81 -67.22
CA VAL A 50 17.75 26.91 -67.89
C VAL A 50 19.04 27.26 -67.18
N GLU A 51 19.04 27.15 -65.85
CA GLU A 51 20.16 27.56 -65.01
C GLU A 51 20.25 26.66 -63.78
N VAL A 52 21.46 26.26 -63.41
CA VAL A 52 21.72 25.46 -62.21
C VAL A 52 22.58 26.25 -61.25
N THR A 53 22.07 26.45 -60.03
CA THR A 53 22.80 27.06 -58.92
C THR A 53 23.30 25.95 -57.99
N ILE A 54 24.60 25.96 -57.71
CA ILE A 54 25.25 24.95 -56.87
C ILE A 54 25.52 25.56 -55.49
N ALA A 55 24.84 25.05 -54.47
CA ALA A 55 25.10 25.35 -53.06
C ALA A 55 25.93 24.23 -52.41
N ASP A 56 26.37 24.43 -51.16
CA ASP A 56 27.28 23.49 -50.49
C ASP A 56 26.64 22.11 -50.19
N ARG A 57 25.30 22.02 -50.09
CA ARG A 57 24.56 20.76 -49.84
C ARG A 57 23.47 20.42 -50.85
N THR A 58 23.08 21.36 -51.70
CA THR A 58 21.93 21.22 -52.61
C THR A 58 22.21 21.82 -53.99
N LEU A 59 21.54 21.28 -55.00
CA LEU A 59 21.50 21.77 -56.37
C LEU A 59 20.12 22.36 -56.61
N THR A 60 20.07 23.61 -57.07
CA THR A 60 18.81 24.28 -57.41
C THR A 60 18.78 24.54 -58.91
N GLY A 61 17.83 23.94 -59.62
CA GLY A 61 17.62 24.14 -61.05
C GLY A 61 16.44 25.06 -61.30
N ARG A 62 16.63 26.12 -62.10
CA ARG A 62 15.56 27.03 -62.55
C ARG A 62 14.91 26.48 -63.80
N LEU A 63 13.60 26.23 -63.77
CA LEU A 63 12.84 25.69 -64.90
C LEU A 63 12.56 26.76 -65.97
N ALA A 64 12.53 26.36 -67.25
CA ALA A 64 12.18 27.23 -68.37
C ALA A 64 10.69 27.62 -68.39
N VAL A 65 9.83 26.71 -67.91
CA VAL A 65 8.39 26.88 -67.78
C VAL A 65 8.01 26.48 -66.33
N PRO A 66 7.17 27.25 -65.61
CA PRO A 66 6.75 26.87 -64.25
C PRO A 66 6.06 25.51 -64.25
N ASP A 67 6.33 24.70 -63.23
CA ASP A 67 5.66 23.41 -63.07
C ASP A 67 4.16 23.58 -62.74
N ALA A 68 3.37 22.50 -62.77
CA ALA A 68 1.91 22.49 -62.57
C ALA A 68 1.45 23.16 -61.25
N ASN A 69 2.34 23.34 -60.27
CA ASN A 69 2.12 24.03 -59.00
C ASN A 69 2.65 25.49 -58.95
N GLY A 70 3.00 26.09 -60.10
CA GLY A 70 3.46 27.49 -60.20
C GLY A 70 4.86 27.76 -59.64
N LYS A 71 5.62 26.71 -59.25
CA LYS A 71 6.97 26.82 -58.70
C LYS A 71 8.00 26.93 -59.83
N LYS A 72 8.96 27.85 -59.66
CA LYS A 72 9.98 28.22 -60.67
C LYS A 72 11.35 27.54 -60.47
N ALA A 73 11.49 26.71 -59.45
CA ALA A 73 12.76 26.08 -59.08
C ALA A 73 12.56 24.68 -58.50
N LEU A 74 13.43 23.75 -58.90
CA LEU A 74 13.56 22.39 -58.37
C LEU A 74 14.83 22.31 -57.51
N VAL A 75 14.76 21.67 -56.34
CA VAL A 75 15.91 21.51 -55.44
C VAL A 75 16.20 20.03 -55.23
N ALA A 76 17.44 19.61 -55.51
CA ALA A 76 17.94 18.25 -55.29
C ALA A 76 19.13 18.27 -54.31
N THR A 77 19.39 17.15 -53.63
CA THR A 77 20.53 17.02 -52.72
C THR A 77 21.81 16.68 -53.49
N ARG A 78 22.93 17.33 -53.16
CA ARG A 78 24.22 17.16 -53.87
C ARG A 78 24.87 15.82 -53.53
N VAL A 79 25.24 15.03 -54.55
CA VAL A 79 26.00 13.78 -54.42
C VAL A 79 27.30 13.94 -55.22
N GLU A 80 28.47 13.87 -54.58
CA GLU A 80 29.78 14.13 -55.20
C GLU A 80 30.73 12.93 -55.07
N PRO A 81 31.66 12.68 -56.04
CA PRO A 81 32.68 13.66 -56.49
C PRO A 81 32.84 13.92 -58.01
N ASP A 82 32.00 13.38 -58.91
CA ASP A 82 32.23 13.48 -60.38
C ASP A 82 31.23 14.41 -61.11
N LEU A 83 30.62 15.34 -60.36
CA LEU A 83 29.45 16.12 -60.80
C LEU A 83 29.79 17.22 -61.84
N VAL A 84 30.96 17.85 -61.73
CA VAL A 84 31.38 18.95 -62.63
C VAL A 84 31.66 18.41 -64.04
N ALA A 85 32.27 17.23 -64.16
CA ALA A 85 32.58 16.61 -65.46
C ALA A 85 31.32 16.14 -66.23
N ARG A 86 30.22 15.83 -65.53
CA ARG A 86 28.96 15.39 -66.14
C ARG A 86 28.08 16.55 -66.59
N LEU A 87 28.12 17.69 -65.90
CA LEU A 87 27.35 18.89 -66.25
C LEU A 87 27.90 19.62 -67.49
N ASP A 88 29.21 19.53 -67.74
CA ASP A 88 29.87 20.10 -68.93
C ASP A 88 29.34 19.50 -70.27
N ARG A 89 28.80 18.28 -70.26
CA ARG A 89 28.19 17.65 -71.45
C ARG A 89 26.92 18.34 -71.93
N PHE A 90 26.21 19.05 -71.05
CA PHE A 90 24.88 19.61 -71.33
C PHE A 90 24.89 21.11 -71.68
N LYS A 91 26.05 21.77 -71.71
CA LYS A 91 26.26 23.18 -72.11
C LYS A 91 25.33 24.20 -71.40
N VAL A 92 25.03 24.00 -70.12
CA VAL A 92 24.23 24.92 -69.30
C VAL A 92 25.16 25.77 -68.40
N PRO A 93 24.96 27.10 -68.27
CA PRO A 93 25.73 27.93 -67.34
C PRO A 93 25.43 27.57 -65.88
N TYR A 94 26.45 27.49 -65.03
CA TYR A 94 26.33 27.25 -63.58
C TYR A 94 27.06 28.31 -62.75
N SER A 95 26.48 28.69 -61.61
CA SER A 95 27.03 29.69 -60.66
C SER A 95 27.03 29.16 -59.23
N ARG A 96 28.07 29.50 -58.45
CA ARG A 96 28.16 29.25 -57.00
C ARG A 96 27.77 30.51 -56.25
N VAL A 97 26.72 30.43 -55.42
CA VAL A 97 26.31 31.54 -54.56
C VAL A 97 26.60 31.16 -53.11
N ILE A 98 27.41 31.96 -52.42
CA ILE A 98 27.63 31.84 -50.98
C ILE A 98 26.51 32.66 -50.32
N GLU A 99 25.43 32.02 -49.88
CA GLU A 99 24.42 32.70 -49.07
C GLU A 99 24.97 32.88 -47.64
N SER A 100 25.21 34.12 -47.20
CA SER A 100 25.55 34.39 -45.80
C SER A 100 24.26 34.35 -44.95
N THR A 101 23.89 33.16 -44.47
CA THR A 101 22.67 32.93 -43.66
C THR A 101 22.73 33.57 -42.27
N PHE A 102 23.89 34.08 -41.85
CA PHE A 102 24.13 34.62 -40.50
C PHE A 102 23.13 35.68 -40.05
N LEU A 103 22.81 36.67 -40.89
CA LEU A 103 21.90 37.75 -40.51
C LEU A 103 20.45 37.24 -40.38
N ARG A 104 20.04 36.31 -41.25
CA ARG A 104 18.71 35.68 -41.24
C ARG A 104 18.55 34.78 -40.02
N ASP A 105 19.57 33.98 -39.69
CA ASP A 105 19.55 33.07 -38.55
C ASP A 105 19.56 33.85 -37.23
N LEU A 106 20.37 34.90 -37.13
CA LEU A 106 20.42 35.78 -35.97
C LEU A 106 19.07 36.50 -35.76
N MET A 107 18.46 37.01 -36.84
CA MET A 107 17.14 37.64 -36.77
C MET A 107 16.04 36.63 -36.41
N SER A 108 16.12 35.38 -36.91
CA SER A 108 15.15 34.33 -36.60
C SER A 108 15.12 33.94 -35.13
N TRP A 109 16.25 34.09 -34.41
CA TRP A 109 16.34 33.83 -32.98
C TRP A 109 16.00 35.06 -32.12
N ILE A 110 16.46 36.24 -32.54
CA ILE A 110 16.27 37.49 -31.78
C ILE A 110 14.81 37.97 -31.80
N VAL A 111 14.14 37.89 -32.96
CA VAL A 111 12.77 38.44 -33.10
C VAL A 111 11.76 37.73 -32.20
N PRO A 112 11.70 36.38 -32.10
CA PRO A 112 10.80 35.71 -31.17
C PRO A 112 11.09 36.04 -29.71
N VAL A 113 12.37 36.11 -29.32
CA VAL A 113 12.77 36.46 -27.95
C VAL A 113 12.36 37.88 -27.59
N LEU A 114 12.53 38.83 -28.50
CA LEU A 114 12.11 40.22 -28.29
C LEU A 114 10.59 40.38 -28.20
N ILE A 115 9.82 39.63 -29.00
CA ILE A 115 8.34 39.65 -28.93
C ILE A 115 7.87 39.08 -27.59
N ILE A 116 8.44 37.96 -27.14
CA ILE A 116 8.12 37.37 -25.84
C ILE A 116 8.52 38.34 -24.70
N ALA A 117 9.69 38.96 -24.77
CA ALA A 117 10.13 39.95 -23.79
C ALA A 117 9.22 41.19 -23.76
N ALA A 118 8.76 41.67 -24.92
CA ALA A 118 7.84 42.80 -25.01
C ALA A 118 6.44 42.48 -24.44
N ILE A 119 5.92 41.27 -24.70
CA ILE A 119 4.67 40.79 -24.11
C ILE A 119 4.82 40.67 -22.59
N TRP A 120 5.93 40.09 -22.10
CA TRP A 120 6.21 39.99 -20.67
C TRP A 120 6.31 41.36 -20.02
N LEU A 121 7.03 42.32 -20.61
CA LEU A 121 7.13 43.69 -20.10
C LEU A 121 5.78 44.41 -20.08
N PHE A 122 4.94 44.21 -21.10
CA PHE A 122 3.60 44.80 -21.15
C PHE A 122 2.66 44.18 -20.10
N VAL A 123 2.70 42.85 -19.92
CA VAL A 123 1.92 42.16 -18.88
C VAL A 123 2.40 42.55 -17.48
N PHE A 124 3.72 42.60 -17.25
CA PHE A 124 4.29 42.97 -15.96
C PHE A 124 3.96 44.42 -15.58
N ARG A 125 4.05 45.36 -16.53
CA ARG A 125 3.63 46.76 -16.31
C ARG A 125 2.14 46.84 -15.99
N ARG A 126 1.30 46.09 -16.71
CA ARG A 126 -0.15 46.12 -16.51
C ARG A 126 -0.61 45.41 -15.23
N LEU A 127 0.16 44.44 -14.73
CA LEU A 127 -0.05 43.82 -13.41
C LEU A 127 0.42 44.75 -12.28
N ALA A 128 1.58 45.38 -12.44
CA ALA A 128 2.16 46.30 -11.46
C ALA A 128 1.27 47.56 -11.25
N GLU A 129 0.65 48.07 -12.32
CA GLU A 129 -0.25 49.22 -12.25
C GLU A 129 -1.63 48.89 -11.66
N ARG A 130 -2.08 47.61 -11.71
CA ARG A 130 -3.36 47.17 -11.14
C ARG A 130 -3.26 46.62 -9.72
N GLN A 131 -2.06 46.50 -9.17
CA GLN A 131 -1.82 45.92 -7.85
C GLN A 131 -1.04 46.90 -6.97
N GLN A 132 -1.73 47.95 -6.52
CA GLN A 132 -1.28 48.79 -5.43
C GLN A 132 -1.28 47.94 -4.13
N GLY A 133 -0.20 47.19 -3.90
CA GLY A 133 -0.09 46.27 -2.77
C GLY A 133 1.01 45.22 -2.93
N MET A 134 2.27 45.64 -2.82
CA MET A 134 3.42 44.74 -2.59
C MET A 134 3.28 44.02 -1.23
N GLY A 135 2.48 42.95 -1.18
CA GLY A 135 2.29 42.17 0.06
C GLY A 135 1.95 40.67 -0.12
N GLY A 136 1.66 40.21 -1.34
CA GLY A 136 1.15 38.84 -1.56
C GLY A 136 2.21 37.73 -1.42
N PHE A 137 3.44 37.97 -1.87
CA PHE A 137 4.47 36.93 -1.96
C PHE A 137 5.22 36.64 -0.65
N MET A 138 5.13 37.49 0.37
CA MET A 138 5.70 37.22 1.71
C MET A 138 4.79 36.39 2.63
N SER A 139 3.61 35.96 2.17
CA SER A 139 2.66 35.21 3.00
C SER A 139 2.71 33.68 2.84
N VAL A 140 3.57 33.16 1.97
CA VAL A 140 3.71 31.71 1.70
C VAL A 140 4.35 30.94 2.88
N GLY A 141 4.89 31.65 3.89
CA GLY A 141 5.56 31.04 5.05
C GLY A 141 4.74 30.92 6.35
N LYS A 142 3.48 31.39 6.40
CA LYS A 142 2.63 31.21 7.59
C LYS A 142 1.64 30.07 7.35
N SER A 143 1.84 28.96 8.05
CA SER A 143 1.02 27.76 7.93
C SER A 143 -0.47 28.07 8.15
N ARG A 144 -1.30 27.68 7.16
CA ARG A 144 -2.77 27.58 7.29
C ARG A 144 -3.20 26.15 7.65
N ALA A 145 -2.33 25.34 8.24
CA ALA A 145 -2.72 24.03 8.76
C ALA A 145 -3.68 24.24 9.94
N LYS A 146 -4.85 23.61 9.90
CA LYS A 146 -5.76 23.55 11.03
C LYS A 146 -5.14 22.61 12.06
N ILE A 147 -4.31 23.14 12.96
CA ILE A 147 -3.86 22.39 14.12
C ILE A 147 -5.09 22.11 14.99
N TYR A 148 -5.56 20.86 14.99
CA TYR A 148 -6.69 20.45 15.80
C TYR A 148 -6.23 20.40 17.25
N VAL A 149 -6.66 21.38 18.05
CA VAL A 149 -6.46 21.38 19.49
C VAL A 149 -7.74 20.94 20.15
N GLU A 150 -7.78 19.69 20.61
CA GLU A 150 -8.85 19.20 21.45
C GLU A 150 -8.53 19.60 22.90
N LYS A 151 -9.36 20.47 23.49
CA LYS A 151 -9.26 20.81 24.92
C LYS A 151 -9.80 19.69 25.81
N ASP A 152 -10.70 18.88 25.29
CA ASP A 152 -11.29 17.72 25.93
C ASP A 152 -11.45 16.64 24.86
N THR A 153 -10.74 15.52 25.03
CA THR A 153 -10.79 14.41 24.07
C THR A 153 -12.08 13.59 24.24
N GLY A 154 -12.74 13.68 25.41
CA GLY A 154 -13.92 12.89 25.77
C GLY A 154 -13.67 11.38 25.84
N VAL A 155 -12.40 10.95 25.84
CA VAL A 155 -11.97 9.55 25.85
C VAL A 155 -10.98 9.36 26.99
N THR A 156 -11.16 8.30 27.78
CA THR A 156 -10.31 7.97 28.93
C THR A 156 -9.79 6.52 28.82
N PHE A 157 -8.96 6.08 29.76
CA PHE A 157 -8.51 4.68 29.78
C PHE A 157 -9.65 3.66 29.99
N ALA A 158 -10.83 4.10 30.43
CA ALA A 158 -12.02 3.26 30.52
C ALA A 158 -12.63 2.89 29.16
N ASP A 159 -12.33 3.67 28.11
CA ASP A 159 -12.81 3.47 26.74
C ASP A 159 -11.84 2.65 25.88
N VAL A 160 -10.65 2.36 26.41
CA VAL A 160 -9.63 1.52 25.78
C VAL A 160 -9.59 0.20 26.51
N ALA A 161 -9.46 -0.92 25.80
CA ALA A 161 -9.47 -2.27 26.39
C ALA A 161 -8.48 -3.19 25.67
N GLY A 162 -8.07 -4.28 26.34
CA GLY A 162 -7.20 -5.30 25.74
C GLY A 162 -5.75 -4.87 25.46
N VAL A 163 -5.27 -3.80 26.10
CA VAL A 163 -3.89 -3.27 25.98
C VAL A 163 -3.38 -2.82 27.35
N ASP A 164 -3.55 -3.67 28.36
CA ASP A 164 -3.34 -3.32 29.76
C ASP A 164 -1.85 -3.05 30.08
N GLU A 165 -0.93 -3.74 29.41
CA GLU A 165 0.51 -3.51 29.49
C GLU A 165 0.86 -2.11 28.96
N ALA A 166 0.34 -1.76 27.78
CA ALA A 166 0.57 -0.44 27.17
C ALA A 166 -0.04 0.69 28.02
N LYS A 167 -1.22 0.46 28.63
CA LYS A 167 -1.80 1.40 29.60
C LYS A 167 -0.92 1.58 30.83
N GLY A 168 -0.38 0.49 31.38
CA GLY A 168 0.52 0.53 32.52
C GLY A 168 1.75 1.42 32.25
N GLU A 169 2.36 1.26 31.09
CA GLU A 169 3.50 2.10 30.67
C GLU A 169 3.11 3.57 30.50
N LEU A 170 1.94 3.84 29.93
CA LEU A 170 1.46 5.22 29.70
C LEU A 170 0.90 5.87 30.97
N GLN A 171 0.55 5.10 32.01
CA GLN A 171 0.10 5.61 33.30
C GLN A 171 1.18 6.50 33.96
N GLU A 172 2.45 6.17 33.74
CA GLU A 172 3.58 7.00 34.23
C GLU A 172 3.60 8.37 33.55
N VAL A 173 3.34 8.41 32.24
CA VAL A 173 3.26 9.65 31.46
C VAL A 173 2.09 10.51 31.95
N VAL A 174 0.93 9.89 32.21
CA VAL A 174 -0.23 10.56 32.81
C VAL A 174 0.11 11.13 34.19
N GLY A 175 0.75 10.33 35.05
CA GLY A 175 1.12 10.73 36.41
C GLY A 175 2.03 11.95 36.44
N PHE A 176 2.98 12.02 35.50
CA PHE A 176 3.81 13.20 35.33
C PHE A 176 3.03 14.43 34.89
N LEU A 177 2.18 14.31 33.87
CA LEU A 177 1.42 15.44 33.35
C LEU A 177 0.46 16.02 34.41
N LYS A 178 -0.06 15.18 35.30
CA LYS A 178 -0.86 15.60 36.47
C LYS A 178 -0.02 16.21 37.59
N THR A 179 1.14 15.63 37.87
CA THR A 179 1.97 15.95 39.05
C THR A 179 3.47 16.01 38.71
N PRO A 180 3.92 17.04 37.96
CA PRO A 180 5.31 17.09 37.48
C PRO A 180 6.38 17.09 38.59
N GLY A 181 6.07 17.73 39.72
CA GLY A 181 7.00 17.90 40.84
C GLY A 181 7.37 16.60 41.56
N ASP A 182 6.45 15.62 41.62
CA ASP A 182 6.67 14.36 42.35
C ASP A 182 7.63 13.44 41.60
N TYR A 183 7.53 13.40 40.27
CA TYR A 183 8.37 12.57 39.41
C TYR A 183 9.80 13.14 39.27
N GLY A 184 9.97 14.47 39.32
CA GLY A 184 11.29 15.10 39.27
C GLY A 184 12.09 15.02 40.59
N ARG A 185 11.44 14.73 41.73
CA ARG A 185 12.04 14.82 43.08
C ARG A 185 13.28 13.94 43.27
N LEU A 186 13.32 12.77 42.62
CA LEU A 186 14.41 11.81 42.71
C LEU A 186 15.42 11.92 41.55
N GLY A 187 15.31 12.97 40.72
CA GLY A 187 16.17 13.16 39.55
C GLY A 187 15.81 12.30 38.35
N ALA A 188 14.63 11.67 38.36
CA ALA A 188 14.13 10.94 37.19
C ALA A 188 13.85 11.91 36.04
N ARG A 189 14.35 11.56 34.85
CA ARG A 189 14.06 12.27 33.61
C ARG A 189 12.99 11.51 32.86
N ILE A 190 12.07 12.25 32.27
CA ILE A 190 10.91 11.68 31.62
C ILE A 190 11.19 11.54 30.14
N PRO A 191 10.67 10.47 29.52
CA PRO A 191 10.80 10.29 28.10
C PRO A 191 10.22 11.51 27.38
N LYS A 192 11.06 12.16 26.58
CA LYS A 192 10.65 13.31 25.77
C LYS A 192 9.65 12.86 24.69
N GLY A 193 9.81 11.63 24.21
CA GLY A 193 9.00 11.03 23.17
C GLY A 193 8.66 9.58 23.47
N VAL A 194 7.39 9.23 23.33
CA VAL A 194 6.93 7.84 23.38
C VAL A 194 6.43 7.44 22.00
N LEU A 195 6.96 6.35 21.47
CA LEU A 195 6.55 5.78 20.19
C LEU A 195 5.62 4.57 20.45
N LEU A 196 4.37 4.70 20.03
CA LEU A 196 3.39 3.61 20.00
C LEU A 196 3.60 2.79 18.73
N VAL A 197 3.97 1.53 18.89
CA VAL A 197 4.28 0.66 17.76
C VAL A 197 3.35 -0.53 17.73
N GLY A 198 2.80 -0.85 16.57
CA GLY A 198 2.05 -2.10 16.41
C GLY A 198 1.21 -2.12 15.13
N PRO A 199 0.54 -3.23 14.84
CA PRO A 199 -0.27 -3.38 13.64
C PRO A 199 -1.37 -2.30 13.49
N PRO A 200 -1.85 -2.02 12.27
CA PRO A 200 -2.97 -1.10 12.08
C PRO A 200 -4.22 -1.61 12.82
N GLY A 201 -5.07 -0.69 13.29
CA GLY A 201 -6.33 -1.04 13.94
C GLY A 201 -6.24 -1.47 15.42
N THR A 202 -5.06 -1.47 16.05
CA THR A 202 -4.90 -1.80 17.48
C THR A 202 -5.24 -0.66 18.45
N GLY A 203 -5.73 0.48 17.95
CA GLY A 203 -6.19 1.58 18.79
C GLY A 203 -5.10 2.54 19.27
N LYS A 204 -3.95 2.62 18.61
CA LYS A 204 -2.85 3.56 18.96
C LYS A 204 -3.32 5.01 19.10
N THR A 205 -4.07 5.53 18.12
CA THR A 205 -4.64 6.89 18.14
C THR A 205 -5.65 7.06 19.28
N LEU A 206 -6.46 6.04 19.55
CA LEU A 206 -7.44 6.05 20.65
C LEU A 206 -6.72 6.07 22.02
N LEU A 207 -5.66 5.27 22.16
CA LEU A 207 -4.82 5.21 23.36
C LEU A 207 -4.14 6.56 23.62
N ALA A 208 -3.57 7.20 22.59
CA ALA A 208 -2.99 8.54 22.74
C ALA A 208 -4.02 9.60 23.19
N ARG A 209 -5.24 9.57 22.64
CA ARG A 209 -6.35 10.45 23.08
C ARG A 209 -6.78 10.15 24.52
N ALA A 210 -6.76 8.88 24.91
CA ALA A 210 -7.06 8.45 26.27
C ALA A 210 -6.02 8.92 27.29
N VAL A 211 -4.72 8.92 26.94
CA VAL A 211 -3.66 9.49 27.79
C VAL A 211 -3.92 10.97 28.05
N ALA A 212 -4.28 11.74 27.02
CA ALA A 212 -4.58 13.16 27.16
C ALA A 212 -5.84 13.43 27.99
N GLY A 213 -6.90 12.66 27.77
CA GLY A 213 -8.15 12.75 28.53
C GLY A 213 -7.96 12.36 29.99
N GLU A 214 -7.19 11.31 30.26
CA GLU A 214 -6.84 10.88 31.61
C GLU A 214 -6.01 11.95 32.32
N ALA A 215 -5.02 12.55 31.64
CA ALA A 215 -4.18 13.62 32.18
C ALA A 215 -4.91 14.98 32.29
N GLY A 216 -5.99 15.20 31.55
CA GLY A 216 -6.74 16.46 31.52
C GLY A 216 -5.97 17.61 30.85
N VAL A 217 -5.11 17.31 29.87
CA VAL A 217 -4.24 18.28 29.18
C VAL A 217 -4.64 18.47 27.71
N PRO A 218 -4.33 19.63 27.08
CA PRO A 218 -4.59 19.85 25.66
C PRO A 218 -3.91 18.79 24.77
N PHE A 219 -4.66 18.28 23.79
CA PHE A 219 -4.20 17.30 22.81
C PHE A 219 -4.05 17.94 21.43
N PHE A 220 -2.83 17.97 20.92
CA PHE A 220 -2.49 18.44 19.58
C PHE A 220 -2.29 17.22 18.66
N SER A 221 -3.20 16.98 17.72
CA SER A 221 -3.12 15.84 16.81
C SER A 221 -2.77 16.29 15.40
N ILE A 222 -1.80 15.63 14.78
CA ILE A 222 -1.43 15.82 13.38
C ILE A 222 -1.01 14.49 12.75
N SER A 223 -1.29 14.29 11.46
CA SER A 223 -0.78 13.14 10.73
C SER A 223 0.61 13.44 10.15
N GLY A 224 1.52 12.48 10.20
CA GLY A 224 2.85 12.55 9.60
C GLY A 224 2.81 12.86 8.10
N SER A 225 1.78 12.39 7.40
CA SER A 225 1.57 12.69 5.98
C SER A 225 1.23 14.16 5.71
N GLU A 226 0.71 14.93 6.67
CA GLU A 226 0.44 16.37 6.51
C GLU A 226 1.71 17.23 6.45
N PHE A 227 2.84 16.67 6.81
CA PHE A 227 4.13 17.36 6.76
C PHE A 227 4.87 17.15 5.44
N VAL A 228 4.43 16.21 4.61
CA VAL A 228 5.03 15.90 3.31
C VAL A 228 4.29 16.70 2.24
N GLU A 229 4.92 17.76 1.75
CA GLU A 229 4.33 18.69 0.79
C GLU A 229 5.24 18.89 -0.45
N MET A 230 4.67 19.38 -1.55
CA MET A 230 5.45 19.64 -2.78
C MET A 230 6.43 20.82 -2.64
N PHE A 231 6.27 21.65 -1.63
CA PHE A 231 7.05 22.87 -1.43
C PHE A 231 8.09 22.67 -0.33
N VAL A 232 9.37 22.79 -0.72
CA VAL A 232 10.52 22.70 0.18
C VAL A 232 10.38 23.71 1.34
N GLY A 233 10.59 23.24 2.57
CA GLY A 233 10.58 24.05 3.78
C GLY A 233 9.20 24.31 4.40
N VAL A 234 8.09 23.96 3.73
CA VAL A 234 6.74 24.09 4.31
C VAL A 234 6.54 23.10 5.46
N GLY A 235 6.96 21.85 5.31
CA GLY A 235 6.90 20.85 6.37
C GLY A 235 7.68 21.30 7.62
N ALA A 236 8.92 21.74 7.45
CA ALA A 236 9.75 22.26 8.55
C ALA A 236 9.13 23.47 9.26
N ALA A 237 8.48 24.39 8.53
CA ALA A 237 7.77 25.51 9.17
C ALA A 237 6.58 25.03 10.02
N ARG A 238 5.82 24.03 9.54
CA ARG A 238 4.70 23.43 10.30
C ARG A 238 5.16 22.77 11.59
N VAL A 239 6.30 22.07 11.55
CA VAL A 239 6.89 21.45 12.75
C VAL A 239 7.21 22.53 13.79
N ARG A 240 7.84 23.64 13.38
CA ARG A 240 8.12 24.76 14.30
C ARG A 240 6.86 25.37 14.89
N ASP A 241 5.87 25.67 14.04
CA ASP A 241 4.59 26.27 14.46
C ASP A 241 3.84 25.36 15.45
N LEU A 242 3.87 24.04 15.24
CA LEU A 242 3.25 23.04 16.12
C LEU A 242 3.90 23.06 17.52
N PHE A 243 5.22 23.00 17.58
CA PHE A 243 5.96 23.01 18.85
C PHE A 243 5.81 24.34 19.58
N GLU A 244 5.78 25.48 18.88
CA GLU A 244 5.56 26.79 19.50
C GLU A 244 4.16 26.90 20.12
N GLN A 245 3.11 26.48 19.40
CA GLN A 245 1.74 26.50 19.90
C GLN A 245 1.54 25.55 21.09
N ALA A 246 2.17 24.37 21.05
CA ALA A 246 2.11 23.42 22.16
C ALA A 246 2.83 23.95 23.40
N ARG A 247 4.00 24.58 23.25
CA ARG A 247 4.73 25.24 24.35
C ARG A 247 3.91 26.34 25.03
N GLN A 248 3.14 27.12 24.27
CA GLN A 248 2.26 28.16 24.83
C GLN A 248 1.09 27.60 25.66
N ARG A 249 0.76 26.31 25.51
CA ARG A 249 -0.34 25.64 26.22
C ARG A 249 0.13 24.51 27.13
N ALA A 250 1.41 24.47 27.46
CA ALA A 250 1.95 23.43 28.33
C ALA A 250 1.38 23.52 29.77
N PRO A 251 1.14 22.39 30.47
CA PRO A 251 1.41 21.01 30.05
C PRO A 251 0.46 20.54 28.94
N ALA A 252 1.00 19.85 27.92
CA ALA A 252 0.26 19.44 26.73
C ALA A 252 0.87 18.19 26.08
N ILE A 253 0.09 17.51 25.24
CA ILE A 253 0.53 16.36 24.45
C ILE A 253 0.50 16.72 22.96
N ILE A 254 1.60 16.46 22.27
CA ILE A 254 1.65 16.45 20.80
C ILE A 254 1.56 14.99 20.35
N PHE A 255 0.63 14.67 19.46
CA PHE A 255 0.48 13.36 18.85
C PHE A 255 0.73 13.43 17.34
N ILE A 256 1.68 12.64 16.86
CA ILE A 256 1.98 12.46 15.44
C ILE A 256 1.59 11.04 15.02
N ASP A 257 0.50 10.91 14.27
CA ASP A 257 0.13 9.62 13.65
C ASP A 257 0.99 9.36 12.40
N GLU A 258 1.11 8.11 11.96
CA GLU A 258 1.88 7.73 10.75
C GLU A 258 3.28 8.36 10.68
N LEU A 259 4.06 8.26 11.77
CA LEU A 259 5.40 8.85 11.84
C LEU A 259 6.32 8.33 10.71
N ASP A 260 6.04 7.15 10.18
CA ASP A 260 6.74 6.53 9.05
C ASP A 260 6.64 7.30 7.73
N ALA A 261 5.62 8.16 7.57
CA ALA A 261 5.55 9.09 6.44
C ALA A 261 6.69 10.13 6.46
N LEU A 262 7.11 10.57 7.66
CA LEU A 262 8.18 11.55 7.88
C LEU A 262 9.54 10.90 8.11
N GLY A 263 9.55 9.83 8.90
CA GLY A 263 10.74 9.25 9.48
C GLY A 263 11.43 8.22 8.62
N ARG A 264 11.06 8.05 7.34
CA ARG A 264 11.61 6.95 6.53
C ARG A 264 13.12 7.09 6.34
N ALA A 265 13.88 6.05 6.68
CA ALA A 265 15.32 5.97 6.48
C ALA A 265 15.68 6.14 4.99
N ARG A 266 16.85 6.75 4.75
CA ARG A 266 17.35 7.09 3.40
C ARG A 266 17.30 5.88 2.46
N GLY A 267 16.55 6.02 1.36
CA GLY A 267 16.52 5.04 0.28
C GLY A 267 17.67 5.26 -0.71
N ALA A 268 18.30 4.16 -1.14
CA ALA A 268 19.47 4.08 -2.03
C ALA A 268 19.24 4.51 -3.51
N PHE A 269 18.23 5.34 -3.79
CA PHE A 269 17.92 5.81 -5.16
C PHE A 269 18.18 7.31 -5.29
N PRO A 270 19.42 7.73 -5.60
CA PRO A 270 19.73 9.13 -5.87
C PRO A 270 19.15 9.50 -7.25
N GLY A 271 18.13 10.37 -7.30
CA GLY A 271 17.73 10.93 -8.59
C GLY A 271 16.41 11.70 -8.70
N PHE A 272 15.46 11.53 -7.79
CA PHE A 272 14.19 12.27 -7.84
C PHE A 272 14.04 13.14 -6.58
N GLY A 273 13.97 14.46 -6.78
CA GLY A 273 14.00 15.53 -5.76
C GLY A 273 12.83 15.60 -4.75
N GLY A 274 12.28 14.45 -4.35
CA GLY A 274 11.34 14.33 -3.23
C GLY A 274 12.01 13.98 -1.89
N HIS A 275 13.31 13.67 -1.89
CA HIS A 275 14.04 13.35 -0.66
C HIS A 275 14.36 14.59 0.19
N ASP A 276 14.67 15.72 -0.44
CA ASP A 276 15.18 16.91 0.27
C ASP A 276 14.16 17.56 1.22
N GLU A 277 12.87 17.56 0.84
CA GLU A 277 11.79 18.14 1.66
C GLU A 277 11.50 17.32 2.92
N ARG A 278 11.45 16.00 2.77
CA ARG A 278 11.24 15.07 3.88
C ARG A 278 12.43 15.10 4.84
N GLU A 279 13.65 15.08 4.31
CA GLU A 279 14.86 15.18 5.14
C GLU A 279 14.92 16.50 5.91
N GLN A 280 14.58 17.63 5.27
CA GLN A 280 14.55 18.91 5.95
C GLN A 280 13.52 18.93 7.09
N THR A 281 12.34 18.37 6.85
CA THR A 281 11.27 18.33 7.84
C THR A 281 11.59 17.38 9.00
N LEU A 282 12.18 16.22 8.70
CA LEU A 282 12.69 15.29 9.72
C LEU A 282 13.77 15.94 10.58
N ASN A 283 14.76 16.59 9.97
CA ASN A 283 15.82 17.27 10.71
C ASN A 283 15.28 18.39 11.60
N GLN A 284 14.24 19.10 11.15
CA GLN A 284 13.56 20.10 11.98
C GLN A 284 12.86 19.46 13.19
N LEU A 285 12.18 18.32 13.02
CA LEU A 285 11.59 17.57 14.12
C LEU A 285 12.64 17.11 15.14
N LEU A 286 13.78 16.61 14.65
CA LEU A 286 14.91 16.24 15.51
C LEU A 286 15.48 17.43 16.28
N ALA A 287 15.61 18.59 15.63
CA ALA A 287 16.09 19.82 16.27
C ALA A 287 15.12 20.31 17.36
N GLU A 288 13.80 20.22 17.13
CA GLU A 288 12.80 20.54 18.15
C GLU A 288 12.90 19.57 19.34
N LEU A 289 12.98 18.25 19.09
CA LEU A 289 13.14 17.22 20.12
C LEU A 289 14.37 17.42 21.01
N ASP A 290 15.50 17.75 20.39
CA ASP A 290 16.75 18.01 21.11
C ASP A 290 16.66 19.34 21.89
N GLY A 291 15.88 20.31 21.39
CA GLY A 291 15.81 21.69 21.89
C GLY A 291 14.86 21.99 23.05
N PHE A 292 13.85 21.15 23.35
CA PHE A 292 12.91 21.43 24.45
C PHE A 292 13.30 20.75 25.78
N ASP A 293 13.02 21.44 26.89
CA ASP A 293 13.26 20.94 28.24
C ASP A 293 12.10 20.03 28.68
N SER A 294 12.43 18.83 29.16
CA SER A 294 11.50 17.88 29.79
C SER A 294 10.72 18.50 30.96
N ALA A 295 11.27 19.52 31.63
CA ALA A 295 10.60 20.21 32.73
C ALA A 295 9.41 21.08 32.27
N SER A 296 9.28 21.37 30.97
CA SER A 296 8.19 22.19 30.43
C SER A 296 6.82 21.52 30.45
N GLY A 297 6.72 20.22 30.78
CA GLY A 297 5.45 19.49 30.81
C GLY A 297 4.89 19.17 29.42
N LEU A 298 5.73 19.23 28.38
CA LEU A 298 5.38 18.84 27.02
C LEU A 298 5.84 17.40 26.76
N VAL A 299 4.93 16.55 26.28
CA VAL A 299 5.24 15.16 25.91
C VAL A 299 4.88 14.93 24.44
N LEU A 300 5.79 14.32 23.69
CA LEU A 300 5.54 13.88 22.32
C LEU A 300 5.11 12.40 22.32
N LEU A 301 3.95 12.12 21.74
CA LEU A 301 3.50 10.78 21.41
C LEU A 301 3.54 10.63 19.89
N ALA A 302 4.00 9.49 19.38
CA ALA A 302 3.91 9.19 17.96
C ALA A 302 3.41 7.76 17.74
N ALA A 303 2.75 7.50 16.62
CA ALA A 303 2.32 6.16 16.25
C ALA A 303 2.93 5.73 14.91
N THR A 304 3.28 4.46 14.81
CA THR A 304 3.75 3.84 13.56
C THR A 304 3.24 2.41 13.45
N ASN A 305 2.95 1.98 12.23
CA ASN A 305 2.71 0.58 11.90
C ASN A 305 3.99 -0.14 11.45
N ARG A 306 5.06 0.63 11.22
CA ARG A 306 6.29 0.19 10.55
C ARG A 306 7.52 0.81 11.21
N PRO A 307 7.93 0.34 12.39
CA PRO A 307 9.12 0.87 13.05
C PRO A 307 10.40 0.60 12.25
N GLU A 308 10.44 -0.47 11.44
CA GLU A 308 11.62 -0.95 10.73
C GLU A 308 12.10 0.02 9.64
N ILE A 309 11.20 0.84 9.12
CA ILE A 309 11.54 1.85 8.11
C ILE A 309 11.92 3.20 8.71
N LEU A 310 11.82 3.39 10.04
CA LEU A 310 12.13 4.66 10.67
C LEU A 310 13.65 4.90 10.73
N ASP A 311 14.03 6.17 10.64
CA ASP A 311 15.39 6.64 10.81
C ASP A 311 15.83 6.33 12.25
N PRO A 312 16.91 5.56 12.46
CA PRO A 312 17.43 5.25 13.79
C PRO A 312 17.73 6.49 14.64
N ALA A 313 17.95 7.65 14.00
CA ALA A 313 18.12 8.92 14.69
C ALA A 313 16.90 9.29 15.55
N LEU A 314 15.68 8.93 15.15
CA LEU A 314 14.46 9.19 15.93
C LEU A 314 14.42 8.38 17.24
N LEU A 315 14.99 7.17 17.22
CA LEU A 315 14.95 6.21 18.34
C LEU A 315 16.09 6.40 19.35
N ARG A 316 16.94 7.42 19.18
CA ARG A 316 18.05 7.71 20.11
C ARG A 316 17.53 8.33 21.41
N ALA A 317 18.28 8.09 22.49
CA ALA A 317 17.97 8.66 23.80
C ALA A 317 17.79 10.19 23.74
N GLY A 318 16.72 10.70 24.38
CA GLY A 318 16.33 12.11 24.33
C GLY A 318 15.40 12.49 23.17
N ARG A 319 14.98 11.53 22.34
CA ARG A 319 13.98 11.70 21.27
C ARG A 319 12.80 10.77 21.54
N PHE A 320 12.61 9.71 20.76
CA PHE A 320 11.68 8.63 21.09
C PHE A 320 12.41 7.55 21.88
N ASP A 321 12.66 7.84 23.15
CA ASP A 321 13.41 6.99 24.07
C ASP A 321 12.57 5.88 24.69
N ARG A 322 11.23 5.99 24.64
CA ARG A 322 10.31 4.93 25.06
C ARG A 322 9.54 4.39 23.86
N GLN A 323 9.50 3.07 23.73
CA GLN A 323 8.70 2.37 22.72
C GLN A 323 7.68 1.49 23.44
N VAL A 324 6.41 1.74 23.19
CA VAL A 324 5.31 0.98 23.76
C VAL A 324 4.69 0.14 22.67
N LEU A 325 4.78 -1.18 22.82
CA LEU A 325 4.17 -2.13 21.90
C LEU A 325 2.66 -2.20 22.14
N VAL A 326 1.88 -1.98 21.09
CA VAL A 326 0.42 -2.07 21.05
C VAL A 326 0.05 -3.14 20.04
N ASP A 327 0.16 -4.40 20.50
CA ASP A 327 -0.09 -5.56 19.66
C ASP A 327 -1.59 -5.89 19.55
N ARG A 328 -1.92 -6.91 18.77
CA ARG A 328 -3.28 -7.45 18.68
C ARG A 328 -3.71 -8.02 20.03
N PRO A 329 -4.98 -7.84 20.41
CA PRO A 329 -5.49 -8.35 21.67
C PRO A 329 -5.55 -9.89 21.71
N ASP A 330 -5.22 -10.44 22.86
CA ASP A 330 -5.48 -11.84 23.21
C ASP A 330 -6.99 -12.10 23.39
N LYS A 331 -7.40 -13.36 23.59
CA LYS A 331 -8.82 -13.71 23.78
C LYS A 331 -9.48 -12.90 24.89
N ALA A 332 -8.81 -12.68 26.03
CA ALA A 332 -9.36 -11.90 27.13
C ALA A 332 -9.54 -10.43 26.73
N GLY A 333 -8.54 -9.84 26.08
CA GLY A 333 -8.58 -8.48 25.53
C GLY A 333 -9.67 -8.32 24.48
N ARG A 334 -9.88 -9.30 23.58
CA ARG A 334 -10.97 -9.29 22.60
C ARG A 334 -12.34 -9.25 23.29
N VAL A 335 -12.55 -10.04 24.34
CA VAL A 335 -13.79 -9.99 25.14
C VAL A 335 -13.99 -8.61 25.77
N GLN A 336 -12.94 -8.01 26.33
CA GLN A 336 -13.04 -6.66 26.91
C GLN A 336 -13.36 -5.60 25.85
N ILE A 337 -12.74 -5.66 24.68
CA ILE A 337 -12.99 -4.75 23.55
C ILE A 337 -14.42 -4.91 23.05
N LEU A 338 -14.90 -6.16 22.88
CA LEU A 338 -16.29 -6.42 22.53
C LEU A 338 -17.24 -5.80 23.57
N ARG A 339 -16.97 -5.97 24.88
CA ARG A 339 -17.76 -5.35 25.96
C ARG A 339 -17.84 -3.83 25.88
N VAL A 340 -16.82 -3.15 25.37
CA VAL A 340 -16.85 -1.69 25.14
C VAL A 340 -17.76 -1.35 23.95
N HIS A 341 -17.60 -2.05 22.82
CA HIS A 341 -18.34 -1.75 21.61
C HIS A 341 -19.82 -2.16 21.66
N VAL A 342 -20.16 -3.20 22.42
CA VAL A 342 -21.55 -3.67 22.53
C VAL A 342 -22.44 -2.76 23.39
N ARG A 343 -21.89 -1.83 24.18
CA ARG A 343 -22.66 -0.87 25.00
C ARG A 343 -23.63 -0.01 24.18
N LYS A 344 -23.38 0.13 22.88
CA LYS A 344 -24.15 0.96 21.95
C LYS A 344 -25.22 0.17 21.18
N VAL A 345 -25.31 -1.14 21.37
CA VAL A 345 -26.23 -2.02 20.63
C VAL A 345 -27.03 -2.91 21.57
N THR A 346 -28.15 -3.46 21.07
CA THR A 346 -29.02 -4.36 21.84
C THR A 346 -28.63 -5.81 21.56
N LEU A 347 -28.16 -6.52 22.58
CA LEU A 347 -27.76 -7.93 22.48
C LEU A 347 -28.89 -8.86 22.93
N ALA A 348 -28.91 -10.08 22.39
CA ALA A 348 -29.72 -11.16 22.92
C ALA A 348 -29.24 -11.54 24.34
N PRO A 349 -30.15 -11.87 25.27
CA PRO A 349 -29.80 -12.12 26.68
C PRO A 349 -28.96 -13.38 26.91
N ASP A 350 -28.96 -14.30 25.95
CA ASP A 350 -28.22 -15.57 25.95
C ASP A 350 -26.88 -15.50 25.20
N LEU A 351 -26.50 -14.32 24.68
CA LEU A 351 -25.27 -14.16 23.91
C LEU A 351 -24.02 -14.21 24.81
N ASP A 352 -23.18 -15.20 24.57
CA ASP A 352 -21.87 -15.33 25.16
C ASP A 352 -20.78 -14.68 24.29
N LEU A 353 -20.21 -13.57 24.77
CA LEU A 353 -19.13 -12.85 24.08
C LEU A 353 -17.81 -13.63 24.06
N GLU A 354 -17.60 -14.61 24.94
CA GLU A 354 -16.41 -15.46 24.91
C GLU A 354 -16.40 -16.37 23.68
N GLN A 355 -17.58 -16.84 23.25
CA GLN A 355 -17.72 -17.61 22.02
C GLN A 355 -17.44 -16.76 20.77
N VAL A 356 -17.88 -15.49 20.77
CA VAL A 356 -17.57 -14.56 19.68
C VAL A 356 -16.06 -14.29 19.65
N ALA A 357 -15.42 -14.01 20.79
CA ALA A 357 -13.99 -13.74 20.86
C ALA A 357 -13.11 -14.93 20.43
N ALA A 358 -13.60 -16.17 20.62
CA ALA A 358 -12.92 -17.38 20.16
C ALA A 358 -12.96 -17.55 18.63
N LEU A 359 -13.96 -17.01 17.95
CA LEU A 359 -14.08 -17.05 16.48
C LEU A 359 -13.33 -15.91 15.78
N THR A 360 -12.89 -14.90 16.54
CA THR A 360 -12.23 -13.68 16.02
C THR A 360 -10.74 -13.67 16.32
N THR A 361 -10.09 -14.84 16.33
CA THR A 361 -8.64 -14.93 16.59
C THR A 361 -7.87 -14.10 15.57
N GLY A 362 -6.94 -13.29 16.06
CA GLY A 362 -6.13 -12.39 15.23
C GLY A 362 -6.83 -11.10 14.79
N PHE A 363 -8.08 -10.85 15.18
CA PHE A 363 -8.76 -9.58 14.90
C PHE A 363 -8.14 -8.44 15.70
N SER A 364 -7.99 -7.27 15.08
CA SER A 364 -7.62 -6.04 15.77
C SER A 364 -8.82 -5.39 16.48
N GLY A 365 -8.58 -4.40 17.34
CA GLY A 365 -9.68 -3.66 17.99
C GLY A 365 -10.63 -2.99 16.99
N ALA A 366 -10.09 -2.46 15.89
CA ALA A 366 -10.87 -1.90 14.79
C ALA A 366 -11.71 -2.97 14.07
N ASP A 367 -11.16 -4.17 13.87
CA ASP A 367 -11.91 -5.27 13.25
C ASP A 367 -13.06 -5.73 14.15
N LEU A 368 -12.87 -5.77 15.47
CA LEU A 368 -13.93 -6.07 16.44
C LEU A 368 -15.02 -4.99 16.48
N ALA A 369 -14.64 -3.71 16.38
CA ALA A 369 -15.59 -2.61 16.28
C ALA A 369 -16.44 -2.75 15.00
N ASN A 370 -15.81 -3.08 13.88
CA ASN A 370 -16.49 -3.33 12.61
C ASN A 370 -17.38 -4.59 12.68
N LEU A 371 -16.93 -5.64 13.37
CA LEU A 371 -17.70 -6.86 13.58
C LEU A 371 -19.02 -6.58 14.29
N VAL A 372 -19.01 -5.83 15.40
CA VAL A 372 -20.23 -5.46 16.12
C VAL A 372 -21.18 -4.68 15.22
N ASN A 373 -20.65 -3.76 14.40
CA ASN A 373 -21.46 -3.00 13.45
C ASN A 373 -22.07 -3.89 12.34
N GLU A 374 -21.28 -4.80 11.76
CA GLU A 374 -21.77 -5.74 10.75
C GLU A 374 -22.79 -6.74 11.32
N ALA A 375 -22.62 -7.18 12.57
CA ALA A 375 -23.60 -8.01 13.27
C ALA A 375 -24.92 -7.25 13.50
N ALA A 376 -24.86 -5.97 13.88
CA ALA A 376 -26.05 -5.12 13.99
C ALA A 376 -26.78 -4.95 12.65
N LEU A 377 -26.02 -4.75 11.56
CA LEU A 377 -26.59 -4.68 10.21
C LEU A 377 -27.18 -6.03 9.77
N ALA A 378 -26.56 -7.16 10.15
CA ALA A 378 -27.10 -8.49 9.88
C ALA A 378 -28.42 -8.74 10.61
N ALA A 379 -28.49 -8.43 11.91
CA ALA A 379 -29.72 -8.51 12.70
C ALA A 379 -30.82 -7.61 12.12
N THR A 380 -30.47 -6.39 11.69
CA THR A 380 -31.41 -5.46 11.04
C THR A 380 -31.96 -6.04 9.73
N ARG A 381 -31.11 -6.65 8.89
CA ARG A 381 -31.56 -7.31 7.64
C ARG A 381 -32.47 -8.50 7.89
N ARG A 382 -32.26 -9.23 8.99
CA ARG A 382 -33.10 -10.33 9.45
C ARG A 382 -34.44 -9.84 10.04
N GLY A 383 -34.58 -8.54 10.31
CA GLY A 383 -35.73 -7.95 11.00
C GLY A 383 -35.76 -8.28 12.50
N GLY A 384 -34.61 -8.63 13.09
CA GLY A 384 -34.48 -8.93 14.51
C GLY A 384 -34.45 -7.65 15.37
N THR A 385 -34.91 -7.77 16.62
CA THR A 385 -34.88 -6.70 17.64
C THR A 385 -33.58 -6.65 18.43
N ASP A 386 -32.84 -7.76 18.42
CA ASP A 386 -31.63 -8.01 19.19
C ASP A 386 -30.60 -8.74 18.32
N ILE A 387 -29.33 -8.58 18.69
CA ILE A 387 -28.19 -9.19 18.00
C ILE A 387 -27.83 -10.49 18.71
N GLY A 388 -27.93 -11.62 18.01
CA GLY A 388 -27.59 -12.95 18.51
C GLY A 388 -26.29 -13.50 17.94
N LEU A 389 -25.91 -14.71 18.37
CA LEU A 389 -24.69 -15.37 17.91
C LEU A 389 -24.70 -15.61 16.40
N VAL A 390 -25.86 -15.92 15.83
CA VAL A 390 -26.05 -16.13 14.38
C VAL A 390 -25.66 -14.88 13.57
N ASP A 391 -25.99 -13.69 14.08
CA ASP A 391 -25.68 -12.43 13.41
C ASP A 391 -24.16 -12.13 13.49
N PHE A 392 -23.52 -12.44 14.62
CA PHE A 392 -22.06 -12.38 14.75
C PHE A 392 -21.34 -13.37 13.83
N THR A 393 -21.78 -14.62 13.77
CA THR A 393 -21.20 -15.63 12.86
C THR A 393 -21.33 -15.18 11.40
N SER A 394 -22.49 -14.64 11.00
CA SER A 394 -22.70 -14.10 9.65
C SER A 394 -21.79 -12.90 9.36
N ALA A 395 -21.55 -12.03 10.35
CA ALA A 395 -20.65 -10.90 10.23
C ALA A 395 -19.18 -11.33 10.12
N ILE A 396 -18.74 -12.33 10.89
CA ILE A 396 -17.40 -12.92 10.77
C ILE A 396 -17.21 -13.52 9.38
N GLU A 397 -18.17 -14.30 8.89
CA GLU A 397 -18.13 -14.87 7.53
C GLU A 397 -17.99 -13.78 6.46
N ARG A 398 -18.70 -12.66 6.63
CA ARG A 398 -18.61 -11.52 5.71
C ARG A 398 -17.24 -10.83 5.77
N ILE A 399 -16.65 -10.67 6.95
CA ILE A 399 -15.35 -10.02 7.12
C ILE A 399 -14.21 -10.92 6.61
N VAL A 400 -14.25 -12.22 6.92
CA VAL A 400 -13.17 -13.18 6.59
C VAL A 400 -13.30 -13.71 5.17
N ALA A 401 -14.48 -14.22 4.78
CA ALA A 401 -14.69 -14.86 3.47
C ALA A 401 -15.29 -13.91 2.42
N GLY A 402 -15.79 -12.74 2.83
CA GLY A 402 -16.33 -11.73 1.93
C GLY A 402 -17.83 -11.87 1.62
N LEU A 403 -18.28 -11.10 0.63
CA LEU A 403 -19.68 -11.05 0.20
C LEU A 403 -20.16 -12.37 -0.38
N GLU A 404 -21.32 -12.83 0.06
CA GLU A 404 -22.03 -13.97 -0.53
C GLU A 404 -22.42 -13.67 -1.98
N LYS A 405 -22.02 -14.53 -2.92
CA LYS A 405 -22.32 -14.37 -4.35
C LYS A 405 -23.53 -15.19 -4.76
N LYS A 406 -24.73 -14.69 -4.44
CA LYS A 406 -26.01 -15.32 -4.82
C LYS A 406 -26.20 -15.50 -6.34
N SER A 407 -25.55 -14.67 -7.15
CA SER A 407 -25.63 -14.75 -8.62
C SER A 407 -24.70 -15.80 -9.25
N ARG A 408 -23.75 -16.35 -8.48
CA ARG A 408 -22.79 -17.33 -9.01
C ARG A 408 -23.42 -18.72 -8.93
N VAL A 409 -24.11 -19.11 -9.98
CA VAL A 409 -24.66 -20.46 -10.13
C VAL A 409 -23.51 -21.42 -10.44
N LEU A 410 -23.20 -22.31 -9.50
CA LEU A 410 -22.23 -23.38 -9.67
C LEU A 410 -22.89 -24.55 -10.43
N ASN A 411 -22.14 -25.19 -11.33
CA ASN A 411 -22.60 -26.40 -12.01
C ASN A 411 -22.83 -27.52 -10.97
N PRO A 412 -23.87 -28.37 -11.07
CA PRO A 412 -24.06 -29.53 -10.19
C PRO A 412 -22.79 -30.35 -9.92
N ARG A 413 -21.96 -30.59 -10.96
CA ARG A 413 -20.67 -31.31 -10.79
C ARG A 413 -19.68 -30.53 -9.94
N GLU A 414 -19.58 -29.22 -10.13
CA GLU A 414 -18.70 -28.36 -9.31
C GLU A 414 -19.17 -28.32 -7.85
N ARG A 415 -20.48 -28.22 -7.63
CA ARG A 415 -21.05 -28.26 -6.27
C ARG A 415 -20.73 -29.56 -5.55
N ASP A 416 -20.80 -30.69 -6.25
CA ASP A 416 -20.50 -32.00 -5.71
C ASP A 416 -19.01 -32.13 -5.33
N VAL A 417 -18.11 -31.65 -6.20
CA VAL A 417 -16.68 -31.58 -5.91
C VAL A 417 -16.39 -30.70 -4.69
N ILE A 418 -16.98 -29.51 -4.63
CA ILE A 418 -16.81 -28.59 -3.48
C ILE A 418 -17.36 -29.20 -2.19
N ALA A 419 -18.52 -29.88 -2.24
CA ALA A 419 -19.09 -30.51 -1.05
C ALA A 419 -18.17 -31.60 -0.47
N HIS A 420 -17.58 -32.44 -1.32
CA HIS A 420 -16.61 -33.44 -0.89
C HIS A 420 -15.30 -32.79 -0.42
N HIS A 421 -14.86 -31.72 -1.07
CA HIS A 421 -13.68 -30.96 -0.69
C HIS A 421 -13.80 -30.36 0.72
N GLU A 422 -14.87 -29.61 0.99
CA GLU A 422 -15.11 -28.98 2.29
C GLU A 422 -15.33 -30.02 3.39
N MET A 423 -16.05 -31.11 3.09
CA MET A 423 -16.17 -32.22 4.04
C MET A 423 -14.85 -32.93 4.30
N GLY A 424 -13.94 -32.98 3.31
CA GLY A 424 -12.58 -33.48 3.48
C GLY A 424 -11.82 -32.74 4.58
N HIS A 425 -11.81 -31.40 4.51
CA HIS A 425 -11.22 -30.58 5.58
C HIS A 425 -11.86 -30.85 6.95
N ALA A 426 -13.19 -30.87 6.99
CA ALA A 426 -13.93 -31.03 8.24
C ALA A 426 -13.68 -32.39 8.90
N LEU A 427 -13.73 -33.48 8.14
CA LEU A 427 -13.56 -34.82 8.70
C LEU A 427 -12.12 -35.09 9.13
N VAL A 428 -11.13 -34.63 8.38
CA VAL A 428 -9.72 -34.74 8.81
C VAL A 428 -9.49 -33.96 10.09
N ALA A 429 -10.03 -32.74 10.20
CA ALA A 429 -9.93 -31.94 11.42
C ALA A 429 -10.62 -32.60 12.63
N LEU A 430 -11.77 -33.25 12.44
CA LEU A 430 -12.48 -33.97 13.51
C LEU A 430 -11.82 -35.30 13.91
N SER A 431 -11.03 -35.90 13.02
CA SER A 431 -10.42 -37.22 13.26
C SER A 431 -9.07 -37.13 13.98
N LEU A 432 -8.32 -36.05 13.76
CA LEU A 432 -6.99 -35.84 14.32
C LEU A 432 -7.04 -35.31 15.76
N PRO A 433 -6.13 -35.73 16.65
CA PRO A 433 -6.03 -35.17 17.99
C PRO A 433 -5.32 -33.80 17.98
N GLY A 434 -5.75 -32.90 18.87
CA GLY A 434 -5.10 -31.60 19.09
C GLY A 434 -5.40 -30.52 18.03
N THR A 435 -6.24 -30.82 17.05
CA THR A 435 -6.78 -29.88 16.06
C THR A 435 -7.90 -29.02 16.64
N ASP A 436 -8.10 -27.85 16.06
CA ASP A 436 -9.18 -26.95 16.46
C ASP A 436 -10.55 -27.52 16.02
N PRO A 437 -11.58 -27.49 16.89
CA PRO A 437 -12.89 -28.02 16.56
C PRO A 437 -13.53 -27.26 15.41
N VAL A 438 -14.15 -28.00 14.48
CA VAL A 438 -14.88 -27.43 13.36
C VAL A 438 -16.21 -26.86 13.84
N HIS A 439 -16.42 -25.56 13.61
CA HIS A 439 -17.63 -24.86 14.00
C HIS A 439 -18.69 -24.88 12.89
N LYS A 440 -18.28 -24.74 11.62
CA LYS A 440 -19.20 -24.65 10.49
C LYS A 440 -18.54 -24.99 9.17
N VAL A 441 -19.29 -25.64 8.28
CA VAL A 441 -18.89 -25.96 6.90
C VAL A 441 -19.95 -25.43 5.94
N SER A 442 -19.54 -24.78 4.84
CA SER A 442 -20.47 -24.25 3.85
C SER A 442 -19.92 -24.33 2.42
N ILE A 443 -20.80 -24.63 1.46
CA ILE A 443 -20.50 -24.64 0.02
C ILE A 443 -21.04 -23.40 -0.70
N ILE A 444 -21.44 -22.38 0.06
CA ILE A 444 -21.98 -21.15 -0.48
C ILE A 444 -20.80 -20.24 -0.87
N PRO A 445 -20.66 -19.87 -2.16
CA PRO A 445 -19.50 -19.12 -2.63
C PRO A 445 -19.47 -17.71 -2.03
N ARG A 446 -18.31 -17.32 -1.49
CA ARG A 446 -18.06 -16.00 -0.91
C ARG A 446 -16.83 -15.33 -1.53
N GLY A 447 -16.86 -14.00 -1.63
CA GLY A 447 -15.69 -13.20 -2.00
C GLY A 447 -15.10 -13.51 -3.39
N ILE A 448 -13.80 -13.29 -3.54
CA ILE A 448 -13.03 -13.57 -4.76
C ILE A 448 -12.14 -14.79 -4.45
N GLY A 449 -12.62 -15.99 -4.76
CA GLY A 449 -11.80 -17.21 -4.69
C GLY A 449 -12.37 -18.33 -3.80
N ALA A 450 -13.13 -18.02 -2.75
CA ALA A 450 -13.71 -19.04 -1.87
C ALA A 450 -14.99 -19.63 -2.49
N LEU A 451 -14.90 -20.87 -2.98
CA LEU A 451 -16.04 -21.63 -3.52
C LEU A 451 -16.81 -22.39 -2.43
N GLY A 452 -16.12 -22.73 -1.34
CA GLY A 452 -16.62 -23.21 -0.06
C GLY A 452 -15.70 -22.72 1.06
N TYR A 453 -16.05 -23.00 2.31
CA TYR A 453 -15.16 -22.75 3.44
C TYR A 453 -15.53 -23.60 4.67
N THR A 454 -14.51 -23.90 5.46
CA THR A 454 -14.61 -24.58 6.75
C THR A 454 -14.06 -23.68 7.86
N ILE A 455 -14.89 -23.32 8.84
CA ILE A 455 -14.52 -22.48 10.00
C ILE A 455 -14.16 -23.38 11.17
N GLN A 456 -12.93 -23.25 11.67
CA GLN A 456 -12.47 -23.85 12.92
C GLN A 456 -12.50 -22.81 14.05
N ARG A 457 -12.79 -23.25 15.27
CA ARG A 457 -12.80 -22.39 16.47
C ARG A 457 -11.60 -22.77 17.35
N PRO A 458 -10.54 -21.93 17.39
CA PRO A 458 -9.44 -22.15 18.30
C PRO A 458 -9.91 -22.20 19.77
N THR A 459 -9.44 -23.20 20.51
CA THR A 459 -9.76 -23.30 21.95
C THR A 459 -9.00 -22.26 22.78
N GLU A 460 -7.76 -21.99 22.39
CA GLU A 460 -6.83 -21.07 23.06
C GLU A 460 -5.94 -20.35 22.03
N ASP A 461 -5.45 -19.16 22.39
CA ASP A 461 -4.46 -18.45 21.58
C ASP A 461 -3.09 -19.09 21.85
N ARG A 462 -2.67 -20.05 21.00
CA ARG A 462 -1.39 -20.77 21.14
C ARG A 462 -0.23 -19.96 20.56
N TYR A 463 0.84 -19.78 21.35
CA TYR A 463 2.09 -19.16 20.91
C TYR A 463 3.17 -20.17 20.49
N LEU A 464 3.03 -21.42 20.93
CA LEU A 464 3.95 -22.51 20.62
C LEU A 464 3.17 -23.64 19.97
N MET A 465 3.69 -24.18 18.88
CA MET A 465 3.14 -25.35 18.19
C MET A 465 4.22 -26.43 18.08
N SER A 466 3.85 -27.65 18.43
CA SER A 466 4.68 -28.83 18.24
C SER A 466 4.73 -29.24 16.76
N ARG A 467 5.73 -30.04 16.40
CA ARG A 467 5.85 -30.62 15.06
C ARG A 467 4.58 -31.39 14.67
N ALA A 468 4.04 -32.20 15.58
CA ALA A 468 2.84 -32.99 15.33
C ALA A 468 1.60 -32.10 15.04
N GLU A 469 1.43 -31.00 15.78
CA GLU A 469 0.32 -30.06 15.53
C GLU A 469 0.44 -29.37 14.17
N LEU A 470 1.66 -28.98 13.77
CA LEU A 470 1.89 -28.41 12.43
C LEU A 470 1.62 -29.45 11.33
N GLU A 471 2.07 -30.69 11.50
CA GLU A 471 1.77 -31.79 10.57
C GLU A 471 0.26 -32.08 10.50
N HIS A 472 -0.46 -32.02 11.62
CA HIS A 472 -1.93 -32.15 11.65
C HIS A 472 -2.60 -30.99 10.91
N LYS A 473 -2.10 -29.77 11.08
CA LYS A 473 -2.61 -28.59 10.38
C LYS A 473 -2.40 -28.72 8.86
N ILE A 474 -1.25 -29.20 8.42
CA ILE A 474 -0.98 -29.50 7.01
C ILE A 474 -1.92 -30.62 6.53
N ALA A 475 -2.13 -31.69 7.30
CA ALA A 475 -3.04 -32.77 6.93
C ALA A 475 -4.48 -32.27 6.74
N VAL A 476 -4.96 -31.38 7.61
CA VAL A 476 -6.27 -30.74 7.46
C VAL A 476 -6.35 -29.90 6.18
N LEU A 477 -5.32 -29.10 5.86
CA LEU A 477 -5.25 -28.35 4.60
C LEU A 477 -5.23 -29.28 3.37
N MET A 478 -4.59 -30.44 3.46
CA MET A 478 -4.60 -31.43 2.38
C MET A 478 -5.90 -32.24 2.29
N GLY A 479 -6.78 -32.13 3.29
CA GLY A 479 -8.03 -32.90 3.38
C GLY A 479 -8.97 -32.71 2.20
N GLY A 480 -9.18 -31.47 1.73
CA GLY A 480 -10.02 -31.21 0.57
C GLY A 480 -9.49 -31.86 -0.71
N ARG A 481 -8.16 -31.76 -0.93
CA ARG A 481 -7.50 -32.40 -2.07
C ARG A 481 -7.52 -33.93 -1.99
N ALA A 482 -7.33 -34.49 -0.80
CA ALA A 482 -7.39 -35.93 -0.56
C ALA A 482 -8.82 -36.48 -0.81
N ALA A 483 -9.86 -35.73 -0.41
CA ALA A 483 -11.24 -36.09 -0.71
C ALA A 483 -11.52 -36.11 -2.22
N GLU A 484 -11.04 -35.10 -2.95
CA GLU A 484 -11.20 -35.07 -4.42
C GLU A 484 -10.53 -36.28 -5.09
N HIS A 485 -9.29 -36.58 -4.68
CA HIS A 485 -8.54 -37.72 -5.21
C HIS A 485 -9.26 -39.05 -4.94
N LEU A 486 -9.73 -39.25 -3.71
CA LEU A 486 -10.34 -40.51 -3.27
C LEU A 486 -11.72 -40.78 -3.90
N VAL A 487 -12.51 -39.73 -4.12
CA VAL A 487 -13.88 -39.83 -4.62
C VAL A 487 -13.93 -39.74 -6.15
N PHE A 488 -13.22 -38.79 -6.76
CA PHE A 488 -13.32 -38.51 -8.19
C PHE A 488 -12.13 -39.03 -9.02
N GLY A 489 -10.98 -39.33 -8.40
CA GLY A 489 -9.76 -39.73 -9.10
C GLY A 489 -9.14 -38.62 -9.96
N GLU A 490 -9.62 -37.37 -9.82
CA GLU A 490 -9.16 -36.19 -10.53
C GLU A 490 -8.90 -35.07 -9.52
N LEU A 491 -7.89 -34.23 -9.79
CA LEU A 491 -7.55 -33.09 -8.95
C LEU A 491 -8.06 -31.79 -9.56
N SER A 492 -8.71 -30.95 -8.77
CA SER A 492 -9.18 -29.63 -9.17
C SER A 492 -8.16 -28.52 -8.92
N THR A 493 -8.49 -27.31 -9.40
CA THR A 493 -7.77 -26.07 -9.07
C THR A 493 -8.27 -25.40 -7.80
N GLY A 494 -9.30 -25.95 -7.15
CA GLY A 494 -9.91 -25.38 -5.93
C GLY A 494 -8.96 -25.39 -4.73
N ALA A 495 -8.09 -26.40 -4.63
CA ALA A 495 -7.12 -26.57 -3.54
C ALA A 495 -5.90 -25.62 -3.58
N ALA A 496 -5.88 -24.61 -4.47
CA ALA A 496 -4.68 -23.78 -4.69
C ALA A 496 -4.25 -23.00 -3.42
N ASP A 497 -5.21 -22.45 -2.68
CA ASP A 497 -4.95 -21.70 -1.44
C ASP A 497 -4.48 -22.63 -0.31
N ASP A 498 -5.06 -23.83 -0.20
CA ASP A 498 -4.66 -24.80 0.81
C ASP A 498 -3.24 -25.33 0.56
N LEU A 499 -2.88 -25.55 -0.70
CA LEU A 499 -1.52 -25.95 -1.09
C LEU A 499 -0.50 -24.87 -0.76
N ALA A 500 -0.82 -23.60 -1.02
CA ALA A 500 0.07 -22.49 -0.69
C ALA A 500 0.32 -22.46 0.82
N LYS A 501 -0.75 -22.49 1.64
CA LYS A 501 -0.65 -22.51 3.10
C LYS A 501 0.09 -23.75 3.63
N ALA A 502 -0.21 -24.93 3.09
CA ALA A 502 0.45 -26.18 3.47
C ALA A 502 1.95 -26.12 3.18
N THR A 503 2.32 -25.60 2.01
CA THR A 503 3.71 -25.42 1.60
C THR A 503 4.43 -24.40 2.46
N ASP A 504 3.79 -23.26 2.77
CA ASP A 504 4.36 -22.22 3.64
C ASP A 504 4.64 -22.74 5.05
N ILE A 505 3.70 -23.51 5.64
CA ILE A 505 3.89 -24.12 6.96
C ILE A 505 5.05 -25.13 6.91
N ALA A 506 5.07 -26.02 5.91
CA ALA A 506 6.14 -27.00 5.75
C ALA A 506 7.50 -26.31 5.53
N HIS A 507 7.55 -25.24 4.74
CA HIS A 507 8.75 -24.44 4.53
C HIS A 507 9.24 -23.79 5.82
N ASP A 508 8.35 -23.20 6.62
CA ASP A 508 8.70 -22.59 7.91
C ASP A 508 9.16 -23.62 8.94
N MET A 509 8.57 -24.83 8.94
CA MET A 509 9.04 -25.97 9.76
C MET A 509 10.51 -26.29 9.48
N ILE A 510 10.92 -26.25 8.21
CA ILE A 510 12.31 -26.55 7.82
C ILE A 510 13.23 -25.35 8.06
N THR A 511 12.84 -24.19 7.54
CA THR A 511 13.77 -23.06 7.40
C THR A 511 13.85 -22.16 8.63
N ARG A 512 12.79 -22.08 9.43
CA ARG A 512 12.70 -21.21 10.61
C ARG A 512 12.73 -21.97 11.92
N TYR A 513 12.01 -23.09 11.98
CA TYR A 513 11.86 -23.86 13.21
C TYR A 513 12.89 -24.99 13.34
N GLY A 514 13.62 -25.32 12.27
CA GLY A 514 14.66 -26.35 12.29
C GLY A 514 14.12 -27.74 12.65
N MET A 515 12.91 -28.08 12.18
CA MET A 515 12.21 -29.31 12.56
C MET A 515 12.63 -30.56 11.75
N ASP A 516 13.62 -30.44 10.85
CA ASP A 516 14.18 -31.57 10.10
C ASP A 516 15.52 -32.02 10.66
N GLU A 517 15.63 -33.31 10.99
CA GLU A 517 16.83 -33.88 11.62
C GLU A 517 18.02 -33.92 10.66
N ALA A 518 17.78 -34.07 9.35
CA ALA A 518 18.84 -34.21 8.36
C ALA A 518 19.52 -32.86 8.05
N LEU A 519 18.75 -31.78 8.07
CA LEU A 519 19.22 -30.40 7.95
C LEU A 519 19.72 -29.84 9.29
N GLY A 520 19.18 -30.36 10.41
CA GLY A 520 19.57 -30.01 11.77
C GLY A 520 18.85 -28.76 12.30
N PHE A 521 19.09 -28.45 13.58
CA PHE A 521 18.42 -27.37 14.32
C PHE A 521 19.00 -25.99 13.98
N VAL A 522 19.00 -25.62 12.70
CA VAL A 522 19.56 -24.35 12.21
C VAL A 522 18.50 -23.55 11.44
N VAL A 523 18.65 -22.23 11.44
CA VAL A 523 17.78 -21.31 10.69
C VAL A 523 18.40 -21.06 9.32
N TYR A 524 17.66 -21.39 8.25
CA TYR A 524 18.06 -21.18 6.87
C TYR A 524 17.45 -19.91 6.27
N ASP A 525 16.26 -19.53 6.73
CA ASP A 525 15.63 -18.31 6.25
C ASP A 525 16.46 -17.11 6.74
N ALA A 526 16.69 -16.13 5.87
CA ALA A 526 17.20 -14.86 6.34
C ALA A 526 16.12 -14.34 7.27
N GLN A 527 16.43 -14.19 8.57
CA GLN A 527 15.43 -13.79 9.56
C GLN A 527 14.58 -12.66 8.96
N PRO A 528 13.24 -12.80 8.86
CA PRO A 528 12.41 -11.65 8.58
C PRO A 528 12.85 -10.60 9.60
N GLN A 529 13.37 -9.49 9.09
CA GLN A 529 14.12 -8.51 9.87
C GLN A 529 13.41 -8.33 11.21
N ARG A 530 14.07 -8.74 12.29
CA ARG A 530 13.51 -8.54 13.62
C ARG A 530 13.17 -7.07 13.73
N PHE A 531 12.01 -6.80 14.31
CA PHE A 531 11.39 -5.49 14.54
C PHE A 531 12.33 -4.39 15.08
N LEU A 532 13.56 -4.71 15.50
CA LEU A 532 14.57 -3.81 16.07
C LEU A 532 15.93 -3.78 15.33
N ASP A 533 16.14 -4.60 14.29
CA ASP A 533 17.45 -4.67 13.61
C ASP A 533 17.54 -3.75 12.37
N THR A 534 18.64 -3.02 12.30
CA THR A 534 18.86 -1.83 11.46
C THR A 534 18.96 -2.14 9.96
N PRO A 535 18.36 -1.31 9.07
CA PRO A 535 18.46 -1.46 7.63
C PRO A 535 19.78 -0.86 7.12
N MET A 536 20.87 -1.64 7.17
CA MET A 536 22.11 -1.29 6.49
C MET A 536 22.35 -2.26 5.33
N GLY A 537 21.83 -1.88 4.15
CA GLY A 537 22.15 -2.52 2.86
C GLY A 537 21.34 -3.78 2.51
N PRO A 538 21.63 -4.42 1.35
CA PRO A 538 21.23 -5.82 1.14
C PRO A 538 21.71 -6.61 2.35
N PRO A 539 20.91 -7.54 2.89
CA PRO A 539 21.17 -8.16 4.20
C PRO A 539 22.64 -8.59 4.26
N PRO A 540 23.46 -8.08 5.21
CA PRO A 540 24.84 -8.54 5.36
C PRO A 540 24.76 -10.01 5.77
N GLY A 541 24.83 -10.91 4.78
CA GLY A 541 24.65 -12.33 4.98
C GLY A 541 23.19 -12.76 5.14
N GLY A 542 22.29 -12.36 4.24
CA GLY A 542 21.16 -13.25 3.97
C GLY A 542 21.75 -14.63 3.70
N CYS A 543 21.40 -15.65 4.51
CA CYS A 543 22.03 -16.96 4.46
C CYS A 543 22.18 -17.35 3.00
N GLN A 544 23.42 -17.34 2.48
CA GLN A 544 23.68 -17.83 1.13
C GLN A 544 23.57 -19.33 1.24
N ILE A 545 22.33 -19.81 1.20
CA ILE A 545 22.02 -21.22 1.21
C ILE A 545 22.62 -21.76 -0.09
N SER A 546 23.49 -22.76 0.02
CA SER A 546 24.02 -23.41 -1.17
C SER A 546 22.88 -24.05 -1.97
N GLU A 547 22.98 -24.10 -3.29
CA GLU A 547 21.98 -24.75 -4.16
C GLU A 547 21.70 -26.20 -3.70
N ALA A 548 22.74 -26.91 -3.28
CA ALA A 548 22.62 -28.25 -2.71
C ALA A 548 21.74 -28.28 -1.44
N THR A 549 21.82 -27.26 -0.59
CA THR A 549 20.99 -27.16 0.61
C THR A 549 19.57 -26.73 0.26
N GLN A 550 19.38 -25.81 -0.71
CA GLN A 550 18.05 -25.47 -1.20
C GLN A 550 17.32 -26.68 -1.78
N GLY A 551 17.98 -27.48 -2.62
CA GLY A 551 17.39 -28.71 -3.15
C GLY A 551 17.00 -29.73 -2.06
N ARG A 552 17.72 -29.74 -0.92
CA ARG A 552 17.35 -30.56 0.25
C ARG A 552 16.14 -29.99 1.00
N ILE A 553 16.06 -28.68 1.15
CA ILE A 553 14.90 -27.99 1.74
C ILE A 553 13.65 -28.29 0.90
N ASP A 554 13.74 -28.12 -0.42
CA ASP A 554 12.61 -28.37 -1.34
C ASP A 554 12.14 -29.83 -1.29
N ALA A 555 13.09 -30.78 -1.21
CA ALA A 555 12.77 -32.20 -1.03
C ALA A 555 12.07 -32.46 0.31
N ALA A 556 12.57 -31.91 1.41
CA ALA A 556 11.97 -32.07 2.73
C ALA A 556 10.56 -31.47 2.81
N VAL A 557 10.35 -30.27 2.24
CA VAL A 557 9.02 -29.63 2.14
C VAL A 557 8.05 -30.52 1.36
N ARG A 558 8.46 -31.01 0.20
CA ARG A 558 7.65 -31.94 -0.60
C ARG A 558 7.29 -33.19 0.21
N ASP A 559 8.25 -33.79 0.89
CA ASP A 559 8.05 -35.04 1.63
C ASP A 559 7.10 -34.86 2.82
N ILE A 560 7.17 -33.72 3.53
CA ILE A 560 6.21 -33.35 4.59
C ILE A 560 4.79 -33.23 4.02
N VAL A 561 4.62 -32.45 2.95
CA VAL A 561 3.30 -32.21 2.34
C VAL A 561 2.71 -33.51 1.77
N MET A 562 3.52 -34.35 1.14
CA MET A 562 3.08 -35.65 0.63
C MET A 562 2.71 -36.63 1.75
N THR A 563 3.46 -36.65 2.85
CA THR A 563 3.13 -37.46 4.02
C THR A 563 1.80 -37.04 4.62
N ALA A 564 1.58 -35.74 4.77
CA ALA A 564 0.31 -35.19 5.25
C ALA A 564 -0.86 -35.49 4.30
N PHE A 565 -0.65 -35.44 2.98
CA PHE A 565 -1.64 -35.84 1.98
C PHE A 565 -2.04 -37.32 2.13
N HIS A 566 -1.06 -38.23 2.20
CA HIS A 566 -1.35 -39.66 2.36
C HIS A 566 -2.02 -39.98 3.69
N ARG A 567 -1.69 -39.24 4.76
CA ARG A 567 -2.39 -39.36 6.04
C ARG A 567 -3.85 -38.92 5.93
N ALA A 568 -4.11 -37.77 5.31
CA ALA A 568 -5.48 -37.31 5.05
C ALA A 568 -6.27 -38.30 4.18
N GLU A 569 -5.64 -38.85 3.15
CA GLU A 569 -6.22 -39.87 2.28
C GLU A 569 -6.58 -41.15 3.04
N ALA A 570 -5.70 -41.63 3.93
CA ALA A 570 -5.97 -42.80 4.78
C ALA A 570 -7.15 -42.56 5.73
N ILE A 571 -7.16 -41.42 6.43
CA ILE A 571 -8.25 -41.03 7.34
C ILE A 571 -9.59 -40.97 6.59
N LEU A 572 -9.62 -40.34 5.42
CA LEU A 572 -10.83 -40.23 4.61
C LEU A 572 -11.24 -41.57 3.99
N GLY A 573 -10.28 -42.43 3.65
CA GLY A 573 -10.54 -43.78 3.15
C GLY A 573 -11.19 -44.68 4.19
N ASP A 574 -10.69 -44.66 5.42
CA ASP A 574 -11.27 -45.41 6.55
C ASP A 574 -12.68 -44.91 6.92
N ASN A 575 -12.97 -43.64 6.62
CA ASN A 575 -14.24 -42.98 6.93
C ASN A 575 -15.05 -42.61 5.67
N ARG A 576 -14.86 -43.33 4.55
CA ARG A 576 -15.44 -42.99 3.25
C ARG A 576 -16.97 -42.86 3.26
N GLU A 577 -17.66 -43.75 3.98
CA GLU A 577 -19.13 -43.71 4.07
C GLU A 577 -19.62 -42.42 4.75
N ILE A 578 -18.90 -41.95 5.76
CA ILE A 578 -19.22 -40.71 6.48
C ILE A 578 -18.94 -39.50 5.59
N LEU A 579 -17.86 -39.52 4.81
CA LEU A 579 -17.55 -38.49 3.81
C LEU A 579 -18.68 -38.35 2.78
N GLU A 580 -19.09 -39.46 2.15
CA GLU A 580 -20.16 -39.45 1.13
C GLU A 580 -21.53 -39.07 1.74
N ARG A 581 -21.82 -39.46 2.98
CA ARG A 581 -23.05 -39.04 3.68
C ARG A 581 -23.02 -37.54 4.02
N GLY A 582 -21.91 -37.06 4.59
CA GLY A 582 -21.72 -35.66 4.94
C GLY A 582 -21.79 -34.74 3.72
N ALA A 583 -21.15 -35.13 2.60
CA ALA A 583 -21.20 -34.37 1.36
C ALA A 583 -22.62 -34.30 0.79
N ARG A 584 -23.38 -35.41 0.82
CA ARG A 584 -24.79 -35.41 0.42
C ARG A 584 -25.66 -34.49 1.29
N GLU A 585 -25.44 -34.51 2.60
CA GLU A 585 -26.16 -33.62 3.52
C GLU A 585 -25.82 -32.14 3.25
N LEU A 586 -24.54 -31.86 2.99
CA LEU A 586 -24.05 -30.53 2.66
C LEU A 586 -24.57 -30.03 1.30
N LEU A 587 -24.77 -30.91 0.32
CA LEU A 587 -25.42 -30.56 -0.95
C LEU A 587 -26.89 -30.17 -0.78
N VAL A 588 -27.61 -30.80 0.15
CA VAL A 588 -29.03 -30.52 0.43
C VAL A 588 -29.20 -29.26 1.28
N ARG A 589 -28.39 -29.11 2.34
CA ARG A 589 -28.52 -28.02 3.30
C ARG A 589 -27.65 -26.81 2.98
N GLU A 590 -26.68 -26.95 2.09
CA GLU A 590 -25.65 -25.96 1.69
C GLU A 590 -24.69 -25.55 2.81
N THR A 591 -25.03 -25.86 4.06
CA THR A 591 -24.29 -25.51 5.26
C THR A 591 -24.57 -26.53 6.37
N LEU A 592 -23.52 -26.90 7.10
CA LEU A 592 -23.59 -27.75 8.30
C LEU A 592 -22.98 -27.01 9.50
N ASP A 593 -23.76 -26.86 10.55
CA ASP A 593 -23.32 -26.24 11.81
C ASP A 593 -22.71 -27.28 12.76
N GLU A 594 -22.05 -26.80 13.81
CA GLU A 594 -21.35 -27.60 14.83
C GLU A 594 -22.17 -28.78 15.37
N ALA A 595 -23.48 -28.61 15.59
CA ALA A 595 -24.33 -29.69 16.08
C ALA A 595 -24.45 -30.86 15.07
N ALA A 596 -24.61 -30.55 13.78
CA ALA A 596 -24.68 -31.57 12.73
C ALA A 596 -23.33 -32.28 12.55
N LEU A 597 -22.24 -31.51 12.61
CA LEU A 597 -20.88 -32.04 12.53
C LEU A 597 -20.54 -32.95 13.71
N LYS A 598 -21.00 -32.61 14.93
CA LYS A 598 -20.82 -33.47 16.11
C LYS A 598 -21.56 -34.79 15.98
N GLU A 599 -22.75 -34.82 15.38
CA GLU A 599 -23.45 -36.08 15.13
C GLU A 599 -22.69 -36.95 14.12
N LEU A 600 -22.15 -36.35 13.04
CA LEU A 600 -21.28 -37.07 12.10
C LEU A 600 -20.00 -37.57 12.77
N ALA A 601 -19.44 -36.80 13.72
CA ALA A 601 -18.20 -37.13 14.40
C ALA A 601 -18.30 -38.34 15.34
N LYS A 602 -19.49 -38.65 15.90
CA LYS A 602 -19.67 -39.80 16.80
C LYS A 602 -19.37 -41.14 16.15
N GLU A 603 -19.52 -41.22 14.83
CA GLU A 603 -19.31 -42.44 14.06
C GLU A 603 -17.90 -42.49 13.44
N LEU A 604 -17.09 -41.43 13.59
CA LEU A 604 -15.74 -41.38 13.03
C LEU A 604 -14.80 -42.37 13.71
N ARG A 605 -14.03 -43.08 12.89
CA ARG A 605 -12.85 -43.79 13.36
C ARG A 605 -11.74 -42.77 13.57
N HIS A 606 -11.42 -42.53 14.84
CA HIS A 606 -10.27 -41.73 15.21
C HIS A 606 -8.97 -42.48 14.92
N GLU A 607 -7.96 -41.74 14.48
CA GLU A 607 -6.61 -42.28 14.39
C GLU A 607 -6.13 -42.65 15.80
N ALA A 608 -5.63 -43.87 15.98
CA ALA A 608 -5.03 -44.28 17.25
C ALA A 608 -3.72 -43.47 17.41
N GLY A 609 -3.68 -42.63 18.45
CA GLY A 609 -2.55 -41.75 18.75
C GLY A 609 -1.25 -42.45 19.08
#